data_AF-A0A2C6MHC3-F1
#
_entry.id   AF-A0A2C6MHC3-F1
#
_cell.length_a   1.000
_cell.length_b   1.000
_cell.length_c   1.000
_cell.angle_alpha   90.00
_cell.angle_beta   90.00
_cell.angle_gamma   90.00
#
_symmetry.space_group_name_H-M   'P 1'
#
loop_
_entity.id
_entity.type
_entity.pdbx_description
1 polymer ?
#
loop_
_entity_poly.entity_id
_entity_poly.type
_entity_poly.pdbx_seq_one_letter_code
_entity_poly.pdbx_strand_id
1 'polypeptide(L)'
;MPVLLMMFLFIIESSFIMYDFAVVNYFTSTAAEKAAMEGSFNDATRQSLQTNLRNWTSNGKTYSFNTSGTSAYYAPGVVVVYGTDKNTRVQRGNDIQVGVVYPVRFKTFIVRGTFQWVVEQTELTLKAWAVSSSEKYI
;
A
#
# COMPACT_ATOMS: atom_id res chain seq x y z
N MET A 1 28.68 21.27 -9.29
CA MET A 1 27.80 21.55 -8.13
C MET A 1 26.33 21.16 -8.34
N PRO A 2 25.67 21.42 -9.49
CA PRO A 2 24.25 21.06 -9.69
C PRO A 2 23.96 19.56 -9.56
N VAL A 3 24.88 18.72 -10.05
CA VAL A 3 24.76 17.25 -10.03
C VAL A 3 24.79 16.67 -8.61
N LEU A 4 25.62 17.22 -7.72
CA LEU A 4 25.69 16.76 -6.32
C LEU A 4 24.40 17.07 -5.55
N LEU A 5 23.81 18.25 -5.78
CA LEU A 5 22.54 18.62 -5.18
C LEU A 5 21.39 17.75 -5.72
N MET A 6 21.39 17.43 -7.02
CA MET A 6 20.46 16.47 -7.62
C MET A 6 20.58 15.08 -7.00
N MET A 7 21.81 14.54 -6.89
CA MET A 7 22.05 13.25 -6.25
C MET A 7 21.54 13.23 -4.81
N PHE A 8 21.81 14.29 -4.05
CA PHE A 8 21.36 14.39 -2.67
C PHE A 8 19.83 14.36 -2.54
N LEU A 9 19.11 15.12 -3.39
CA LEU A 9 17.65 15.11 -3.41
C LEU A 9 17.07 13.76 -3.84
N PHE A 10 17.71 13.09 -4.81
CA PHE A 10 17.28 11.76 -5.26
C PHE A 10 17.42 10.70 -4.17
N ILE A 11 18.52 10.72 -3.41
CA ILE A 11 18.75 9.82 -2.26
C ILE A 11 17.66 10.03 -1.20
N ILE A 12 17.34 11.29 -0.87
CA ILE A 12 16.30 11.61 0.11
C ILE A 12 14.92 11.13 -0.37
N GLU A 13 14.53 11.43 -1.60
CA GLU A 13 13.23 11.00 -2.16
C GLU A 13 13.11 9.47 -2.23
N SER A 14 14.17 8.79 -2.66
CA SER A 14 14.21 7.32 -2.68
C SER A 14 14.08 6.72 -1.28
N SER A 15 14.62 7.40 -0.26
CA SER A 15 14.51 6.98 1.15
C SER A 15 13.06 7.04 1.65
N PHE A 16 12.31 8.08 1.25
CA PHE A 16 10.88 8.17 1.56
C PHE A 16 10.06 7.08 0.87
N ILE A 17 10.38 6.74 -0.38
CA ILE A 17 9.72 5.64 -1.11
C ILE A 17 9.99 4.30 -0.42
N MET A 18 11.24 4.06 -0.02
CA MET A 18 11.61 2.83 0.67
C MET A 18 10.94 2.73 2.05
N TYR A 19 10.81 3.84 2.77
CA TYR A 19 10.04 3.91 4.00
C TYR A 19 8.56 3.56 3.78
N ASP A 20 7.90 4.19 2.80
CA ASP A 20 6.51 3.91 2.47
C ASP A 20 6.32 2.45 2.03
N PHE A 21 7.27 1.88 1.28
CA PHE A 21 7.27 0.46 0.92
C PHE A 21 7.32 -0.45 2.15
N ALA A 22 8.22 -0.18 3.10
CA ALA A 22 8.32 -0.96 4.33
C ALA A 22 7.03 -0.86 5.16
N VAL A 23 6.48 0.35 5.32
CA VAL A 23 5.24 0.62 6.05
C VAL A 23 4.05 -0.12 5.41
N VAL A 24 3.89 -0.03 4.09
CA VAL A 24 2.80 -0.69 3.37
C VAL A 24 2.90 -2.21 3.51
N ASN A 25 4.08 -2.80 3.36
CA ASN A 25 4.26 -4.25 3.53
C ASN A 25 3.99 -4.71 4.96
N TYR A 26 4.51 -3.98 5.94
CA TYR A 26 4.32 -4.30 7.36
C TYR A 26 2.83 -4.31 7.71
N PHE A 27 2.10 -3.22 7.44
CA PHE A 27 0.70 -3.14 7.79
C PHE A 27 -0.18 -4.09 6.98
N THR A 28 0.16 -4.39 5.73
CA THR A 28 -0.55 -5.39 4.92
C THR A 28 -0.42 -6.79 5.54
N SER A 29 0.78 -7.14 6.01
CA SER A 29 1.05 -8.44 6.66
C SER A 29 0.34 -8.55 8.01
N THR A 30 0.44 -7.52 8.85
CA THR A 30 -0.28 -7.48 10.14
C THR A 30 -1.80 -7.51 9.95
N ALA A 31 -2.32 -6.88 8.90
CA ALA A 31 -3.75 -6.95 8.59
C ALA A 31 -4.16 -8.35 8.11
N ALA A 32 -3.30 -9.06 7.36
CA ALA A 32 -3.56 -10.45 6.98
C ALA A 32 -3.61 -11.38 8.20
N GLU A 33 -2.67 -11.24 9.14
CA GLU A 33 -2.68 -11.99 10.41
C GLU A 33 -3.94 -11.70 11.22
N LYS A 34 -4.29 -10.42 11.39
CA LYS A 34 -5.51 -10.04 12.10
C LYS A 34 -6.77 -10.61 11.43
N ALA A 35 -6.83 -10.56 10.10
CA ALA A 35 -7.94 -11.13 9.35
C ALA A 35 -8.03 -12.65 9.52
N ALA A 36 -6.88 -13.35 9.55
CA ALA A 36 -6.79 -14.79 9.82
C ALA A 36 -7.27 -15.16 11.23
N MET A 37 -6.92 -14.37 12.25
CA MET A 37 -7.42 -14.54 13.62
C MET A 37 -8.94 -14.30 13.71
N GLU A 38 -9.46 -13.30 13.00
CA GLU A 38 -10.89 -12.97 12.97
C GLU A 38 -11.71 -13.90 12.07
N GLY A 39 -11.05 -14.70 11.22
CA GLY A 39 -11.63 -15.56 10.20
C GLY A 39 -12.31 -14.82 9.06
N SER A 40 -12.00 -13.53 8.86
CA SER A 40 -12.58 -12.69 7.82
C SER A 40 -11.78 -11.40 7.62
N PHE A 41 -11.66 -10.94 6.38
CA PHE A 41 -11.13 -9.60 6.06
C PHE A 41 -12.24 -8.54 6.08
N ASN A 42 -12.81 -8.34 7.26
CA ASN A 42 -13.99 -7.51 7.50
C ASN A 42 -13.72 -5.98 7.41
N ASP A 43 -14.79 -5.19 7.51
CA ASP A 43 -14.72 -3.72 7.44
C ASP A 43 -13.87 -3.12 8.57
N ALA A 44 -13.83 -3.70 9.77
CA ALA A 44 -13.03 -3.19 10.88
C ALA A 44 -11.52 -3.33 10.63
N THR A 45 -11.08 -4.49 10.13
CA THR A 45 -9.67 -4.74 9.78
C THR A 45 -9.26 -3.92 8.56
N ARG A 46 -10.14 -3.78 7.56
CA ARG A 46 -9.95 -2.90 6.40
C ARG A 46 -9.80 -1.41 6.80
N GLN A 47 -10.67 -0.90 7.69
CA GLN A 47 -10.61 0.48 8.19
C GLN A 47 -9.37 0.73 9.06
N SER A 48 -8.97 -0.25 9.87
CA SER A 48 -7.73 -0.19 10.66
C SER A 48 -6.51 -0.09 9.75
N LEU A 49 -6.44 -0.92 8.70
CA LEU A 49 -5.37 -0.85 7.70
C LEU A 49 -5.35 0.51 6.99
N GLN A 50 -6.50 1.02 6.54
CA GLN A 50 -6.60 2.36 5.97
C GLN A 50 -6.07 3.44 6.93
N THR A 51 -6.45 3.39 8.20
CA THR A 51 -6.04 4.38 9.20
C THR A 51 -4.52 4.34 9.42
N ASN A 52 -3.95 3.14 9.51
CA ASN A 52 -2.51 2.96 9.64
C ASN A 52 -1.78 3.51 8.43
N LEU A 53 -2.18 3.14 7.22
CA LEU A 53 -1.58 3.64 5.98
C LEU A 53 -1.71 5.16 5.87
N ARG A 54 -2.86 5.75 6.23
CA ARG A 54 -3.07 7.21 6.21
C ARG A 54 -2.12 7.95 7.15
N ASN A 55 -1.82 7.38 8.32
CA ASN A 55 -1.05 8.03 9.37
C ASN A 55 0.46 7.81 9.25
N TRP A 56 0.87 6.64 8.74
CA TRP A 56 2.27 6.22 8.75
C TRP A 56 2.96 6.30 7.40
N THR A 57 2.26 6.61 6.30
CA THR A 57 2.89 6.84 5.00
C THR A 57 3.05 8.32 4.70
N SER A 58 4.09 8.67 3.94
CA SER A 58 4.51 10.04 3.66
C SER A 58 3.48 10.88 2.90
N ASN A 59 2.58 10.23 2.15
CA ASN A 59 1.51 10.85 1.36
C ASN A 59 0.10 10.32 1.72
N GLY A 60 -0.02 9.52 2.78
CA GLY A 60 -1.28 8.86 3.14
C GLY A 60 -2.43 9.83 3.43
N LYS A 61 -2.14 11.04 3.93
CA LYS A 61 -3.15 12.06 4.18
C LYS A 61 -3.71 12.69 2.91
N THR A 62 -2.95 12.66 1.82
CA THR A 62 -3.28 13.31 0.54
C THR A 62 -4.06 12.38 -0.38
N TYR A 63 -3.98 11.06 -0.17
CA TYR A 63 -4.68 10.08 -0.99
C TYR A 63 -6.10 9.79 -0.48
N SER A 64 -6.97 9.49 -1.44
CA SER A 64 -8.25 8.84 -1.18
C SER A 64 -8.02 7.36 -0.93
N PHE A 65 -8.92 6.69 -0.22
CA PHE A 65 -8.81 5.25 0.06
C PHE A 65 -10.05 4.54 -0.46
N ASN A 66 -9.83 3.43 -1.15
CA ASN A 66 -10.86 2.46 -1.45
C ASN A 66 -10.55 1.19 -0.66
N THR A 67 -11.44 0.83 0.26
CA THR A 67 -11.32 -0.37 1.09
C THR A 67 -12.29 -1.48 0.70
N SER A 68 -13.04 -1.34 -0.39
CA SER A 68 -14.00 -2.34 -0.87
C SER A 68 -13.45 -3.22 -2.00
N GLY A 69 -12.17 -3.08 -2.36
CA GLY A 69 -11.56 -3.87 -3.42
C GLY A 69 -11.62 -5.38 -3.13
N THR A 70 -11.89 -6.16 -4.17
CA THR A 70 -11.71 -7.62 -4.20
C THR A 70 -10.48 -8.02 -5.02
N SER A 71 -10.02 -7.14 -5.90
CA SER A 71 -8.83 -7.32 -6.73
C SER A 71 -7.94 -6.08 -6.75
N ALA A 72 -6.67 -6.27 -7.11
CA ALA A 72 -5.73 -5.18 -7.28
C ALA A 72 -6.08 -4.38 -8.54
N TYR A 73 -6.27 -3.08 -8.40
CA TYR A 73 -6.35 -2.17 -9.53
C TYR A 73 -5.61 -0.87 -9.22
N TYR A 74 -5.26 -0.15 -10.27
CA TYR A 74 -4.64 1.16 -10.16
C TYR A 74 -5.68 2.26 -10.34
N ALA A 75 -5.64 3.25 -9.45
CA ALA A 75 -6.37 4.50 -9.61
C ALA A 75 -5.48 5.66 -9.14
N PRO A 76 -5.27 6.70 -9.97
CA PRO A 76 -4.44 7.84 -9.60
C PRO A 76 -4.92 8.52 -8.32
N GLY A 77 -4.01 8.67 -7.34
CA GLY A 77 -4.31 9.33 -6.07
C GLY A 77 -5.21 8.52 -5.12
N VAL A 78 -5.49 7.26 -5.44
CA VAL A 78 -6.29 6.35 -4.61
C VAL A 78 -5.42 5.19 -4.12
N VAL A 79 -5.41 4.98 -2.80
CA VAL A 79 -4.88 3.76 -2.19
C VAL A 79 -5.97 2.71 -2.24
N VAL A 80 -5.70 1.58 -2.87
CA VAL A 80 -6.64 0.48 -3.01
C VAL A 80 -6.26 -0.63 -2.04
N VAL A 81 -7.12 -0.89 -1.06
CA VAL A 81 -7.06 -2.07 -0.21
C VAL A 81 -7.98 -3.13 -0.82
N TYR A 82 -7.43 -4.30 -1.10
CA TYR A 82 -8.12 -5.40 -1.76
C TYR A 82 -7.82 -6.75 -1.08
N GLY A 83 -8.55 -7.79 -1.45
CA GLY A 83 -8.36 -9.14 -0.93
C GLY A 83 -9.67 -9.89 -0.77
N THR A 84 -9.71 -10.84 0.16
CA THR A 84 -10.89 -11.66 0.47
C THR A 84 -12.11 -10.79 0.73
N ASP A 85 -13.26 -11.15 0.13
CA ASP A 85 -14.50 -10.39 0.26
C ASP A 85 -14.90 -10.19 1.73
N LYS A 86 -15.31 -8.95 2.06
CA LYS A 86 -15.56 -8.51 3.43
C LYS A 86 -16.74 -9.19 4.12
N ASN A 87 -17.67 -9.75 3.35
CA ASN A 87 -18.83 -10.47 3.86
C ASN A 87 -18.55 -11.97 3.99
N THR A 88 -17.40 -12.41 3.47
CA THR A 88 -17.02 -13.82 3.48
C THR A 88 -16.34 -14.18 4.80
N ARG A 89 -16.82 -15.29 5.36
CA ARG A 89 -16.26 -15.96 6.53
C ARG A 89 -15.42 -17.14 6.04
N VAL A 90 -14.16 -17.21 6.47
CA VAL A 90 -13.18 -18.18 6.00
C VAL A 90 -12.88 -19.18 7.11
N GLN A 91 -13.24 -20.44 6.88
CA GLN A 91 -13.00 -21.53 7.82
C GLN A 91 -11.51 -21.78 8.06
N ARG A 92 -11.19 -22.36 9.22
CA ARG A 92 -9.83 -22.72 9.60
C ARG A 92 -9.13 -23.53 8.50
N GLY A 93 -7.89 -23.14 8.19
CA GLY A 93 -7.07 -23.80 7.17
C GLY A 93 -7.30 -23.31 5.74
N ASN A 94 -8.31 -22.46 5.50
CA ASN A 94 -8.46 -21.75 4.24
C ASN A 94 -7.78 -20.38 4.30
N ASP A 95 -7.30 -19.93 3.14
CA ASP A 95 -6.48 -18.72 3.05
C ASP A 95 -7.31 -17.43 2.96
N ILE A 96 -6.84 -16.42 3.69
CA ILE A 96 -7.32 -15.05 3.62
C ILE A 96 -6.25 -14.20 2.95
N GLN A 97 -6.63 -13.52 1.86
CA GLN A 97 -5.77 -12.62 1.13
C GLN A 97 -6.04 -11.17 1.55
N VAL A 98 -4.97 -10.42 1.76
CA VAL A 98 -4.99 -8.98 1.97
C VAL A 98 -3.92 -8.34 1.08
N GLY A 99 -4.28 -7.26 0.39
CA GLY A 99 -3.38 -6.55 -0.49
C GLY A 99 -3.64 -5.06 -0.50
N VAL A 100 -2.59 -4.31 -0.84
CA VAL A 100 -2.61 -2.86 -0.93
C VAL A 100 -1.90 -2.42 -2.20
N VAL A 101 -2.56 -1.57 -2.99
CA VAL A 101 -1.93 -0.81 -4.07
C VAL A 101 -1.82 0.63 -3.58
N TYR A 102 -0.59 1.10 -3.40
CA TYR A 102 -0.27 2.44 -2.91
C TYR A 102 0.38 3.26 -4.03
N PRO A 103 -0.20 4.40 -4.46
CA PRO A 103 0.40 5.25 -5.47
C PRO A 103 1.61 6.01 -4.89
N VAL A 104 2.70 6.10 -5.66
CA VAL A 104 3.91 6.85 -5.29
C VAL A 104 3.93 8.16 -6.06
N ARG A 105 4.19 9.26 -5.36
CA ARG A 105 4.44 10.56 -5.97
C ARG A 105 5.72 11.16 -5.41
N PHE A 106 6.65 11.51 -6.31
CA PHE A 106 7.83 12.30 -5.98
C PHE A 106 7.42 13.74 -5.64
N LYS A 107 7.97 14.29 -4.55
CA LYS A 107 7.63 15.65 -4.10
C LYS A 107 8.48 16.72 -4.79
N THR A 108 9.69 16.37 -5.25
CA THR A 108 10.64 17.33 -5.81
C THR A 108 10.38 17.67 -7.30
N PHE A 109 10.24 18.97 -7.60
CA PHE A 109 10.06 19.56 -8.94
C PHE A 109 11.21 19.23 -9.92
N ILE A 110 12.44 19.05 -9.41
CA ILE A 110 13.64 18.76 -10.22
C ILE A 110 13.53 17.41 -10.94
N VAL A 111 12.73 16.48 -10.42
CA VAL A 111 12.49 15.19 -11.06
C VAL A 111 11.61 15.37 -12.31
N ARG A 112 10.63 16.28 -12.33
CA ARG A 112 9.70 16.43 -13.47
C ARG A 112 10.37 16.85 -14.78
N GLY A 113 11.45 17.63 -14.74
CA GLY A 113 12.15 18.10 -15.94
C GLY A 113 13.19 17.11 -16.49
N THR A 114 13.71 16.21 -15.65
CA THR A 114 14.82 15.32 -16.02
C THR A 114 14.42 13.83 -16.08
N PHE A 115 13.34 13.41 -15.40
CA PHE A 115 12.81 12.04 -15.51
C PHE A 115 12.10 11.77 -16.84
N GLN A 116 11.59 12.79 -17.53
CA GLN A 116 10.90 12.60 -18.83
C GLN A 116 11.83 12.00 -19.91
N TRP A 117 13.15 12.11 -19.74
CA TRP A 117 14.12 11.57 -20.68
C TRP A 117 14.54 10.11 -20.38
N VAL A 118 14.25 9.60 -19.18
CA VAL A 118 14.73 8.28 -18.70
C VAL A 118 13.57 7.33 -18.33
N VAL A 119 12.42 7.85 -17.93
CA VAL A 119 11.27 7.04 -17.49
C VAL A 119 9.99 7.54 -18.16
N GLU A 120 9.47 6.74 -19.08
CA GLU A 120 8.25 7.00 -19.87
C GLU A 120 6.96 6.88 -19.02
N GLN A 121 7.05 6.26 -17.83
CA GLN A 121 5.94 6.10 -16.89
C GLN A 121 6.03 7.09 -15.72
N THR A 122 5.15 8.08 -15.74
CA THR A 122 5.06 9.16 -14.75
C THR A 122 4.48 8.73 -13.39
N GLU A 123 3.97 7.50 -13.27
CA GLU A 123 3.18 7.06 -12.12
C GLU A 123 3.64 5.68 -11.63
N LEU A 124 4.38 5.66 -10.52
CA LEU A 124 4.82 4.45 -9.84
C LEU A 124 3.80 4.01 -8.79
N THR A 125 3.69 2.70 -8.58
CA THR A 125 2.82 2.11 -7.54
C THR A 125 3.56 1.06 -6.75
N LEU A 126 3.36 1.06 -5.44
CA LEU A 126 3.80 -0.01 -4.55
C LEU A 126 2.65 -0.99 -4.40
N LYS A 127 2.93 -2.26 -4.66
CA LYS A 127 1.97 -3.34 -4.45
C LYS A 127 2.50 -4.22 -3.33
N ALA A 128 1.74 -4.33 -2.25
CA ALA A 128 1.97 -5.32 -1.21
C ALA A 128 0.82 -6.32 -1.22
N TRP A 129 1.14 -7.58 -0.97
CA TRP A 129 0.18 -8.65 -0.85
C TRP A 129 0.66 -9.60 0.24
N ALA A 130 -0.27 -10.06 1.07
CA ALA A 130 -0.03 -11.01 2.12
C ALA A 130 -1.20 -12.01 2.14
N VAL A 131 -0.87 -13.27 2.40
CA VAL A 131 -1.84 -14.36 2.54
C VAL A 131 -1.58 -15.02 3.87
N SER A 132 -2.64 -15.22 4.65
CA SER A 132 -2.57 -15.91 5.93
C SER A 132 -3.75 -16.87 6.08
N SER A 133 -3.49 -18.05 6.61
CA SER A 133 -4.50 -19.09 6.77
C SER A 133 -5.35 -18.81 8.01
N SER A 134 -6.68 -18.89 7.87
CA SER A 134 -7.62 -18.63 8.95
C SER A 134 -7.39 -19.60 10.12
N GLU A 135 -7.43 -19.07 11.34
CA GLU A 135 -7.31 -19.85 12.57
C GLU A 135 -8.68 -20.14 13.21
N LYS A 136 -9.72 -19.46 12.74
CA LYS A 136 -11.02 -19.43 13.40
C LYS A 136 -11.91 -20.61 13.00
N TYR A 137 -12.48 -21.26 14.00
CA TYR A 137 -13.62 -22.16 13.82
C TYR A 137 -14.89 -21.33 13.64
N ILE A 138 -15.59 -21.54 12.53
CA ILE A 138 -16.83 -20.85 12.16
C ILE A 138 -17.98 -21.83 12.23
#